data_AF-A0A0E0HDC3-F1
#
_entry.id   AF-A0A0E0HDC3-F1
#
_cell.length_a   1.000
_cell.length_b   1.000
_cell.length_c   1.000
_cell.angle_alpha   90.00
_cell.angle_beta   90.00
_cell.angle_gamma   90.00
#
_symmetry.space_group_name_H-M   'P 1'
#
loop_
_entity.id
_entity.type
_entity.pdbx_description
1 polymer ?
#
loop_
_entity_poly.entity_id
_entity_poly.type
_entity_poly.pdbx_seq_one_letter_code
_entity_poly.pdbx_strand_id
1 'polypeptide(L)'
;MASPKAEEAVAAEVEAEATGSVAVAAAAAAAATSDDGGEQGHSGKKVRLPDPYVAAILSLKREPPPSAQYLEVLSPEKELEYAGHRKELEDELEAFEKDGYFVVDESYLEETAACLAMANEQLAKLDFSGIVFGDWDYDDLD
;
A
#
# COMPACT_ATOMS: atom_id res chain seq x y z
N MET A 1 -25.68 22.61 50.24
CA MET A 1 -26.70 21.94 49.40
C MET A 1 -26.25 22.04 47.94
N ALA A 2 -26.35 20.92 47.22
CA ALA A 2 -26.41 20.71 45.77
C ALA A 2 -25.31 21.30 44.84
N SER A 3 -24.50 20.38 44.27
CA SER A 3 -23.94 20.43 42.91
C SER A 3 -25.08 20.38 41.84
N PRO A 4 -24.80 20.53 40.51
CA PRO A 4 -24.11 19.50 39.71
C PRO A 4 -23.22 19.95 38.53
N LYS A 5 -22.31 19.01 38.15
CA LYS A 5 -21.76 18.58 36.82
C LYS A 5 -21.10 19.62 35.89
N ALA A 6 -19.80 19.50 35.59
CA ALA A 6 -19.12 18.52 34.70
C ALA A 6 -19.59 18.70 33.24
N GLU A 7 -18.73 19.03 32.28
CA GLU A 7 -17.83 18.04 31.67
C GLU A 7 -16.58 18.71 31.06
N GLU A 8 -15.44 18.09 31.36
CA GLU A 8 -14.08 18.41 30.97
C GLU A 8 -13.75 17.56 29.73
N ALA A 9 -13.36 18.18 28.62
CA ALA A 9 -12.82 17.47 27.46
C ALA A 9 -11.32 17.75 27.38
N VAL A 10 -10.55 16.90 28.05
CA VAL A 10 -9.11 16.74 27.82
C VAL A 10 -8.95 16.05 26.47
N ALA A 11 -8.49 16.80 25.47
CA ALA A 11 -8.01 16.24 24.22
C ALA A 11 -6.64 15.61 24.51
N ALA A 12 -6.60 14.28 24.53
CA ALA A 12 -5.38 13.51 24.59
C ALA A 12 -4.58 13.74 23.30
N GLU A 13 -3.36 14.27 23.46
CA GLU A 13 -2.28 14.07 22.50
C GLU A 13 -2.04 12.57 22.38
N VAL A 14 -2.25 12.02 21.18
CA VAL A 14 -1.81 10.69 20.81
C VAL A 14 -0.54 10.86 20.01
N GLU A 15 0.56 10.39 20.61
CA GLU A 15 1.88 10.33 20.03
C GLU A 15 1.86 9.57 18.71
N ALA A 16 2.59 10.13 17.75
CA ALA A 16 2.80 9.55 16.43
C ALA A 16 3.88 8.48 16.53
N GLU A 17 3.48 7.21 16.48
CA GLU A 17 4.39 6.10 16.20
C GLU A 17 3.86 5.25 15.04
N ALA A 18 4.74 5.07 14.04
CA ALA A 18 4.73 4.13 12.92
C ALA A 18 3.45 3.31 12.62
N THR A 19 2.39 3.96 12.13
CA THR A 19 1.16 3.31 11.63
C THR A 19 0.77 3.78 10.21
N GLY A 20 1.70 4.44 9.51
CA GLY A 20 1.40 5.20 8.29
C GLY A 20 0.79 4.39 7.15
N SER A 21 1.17 3.12 6.97
CA SER A 21 0.68 2.29 5.85
C SER A 21 -0.77 1.84 6.03
N VAL A 22 -1.14 1.38 7.23
CA VAL A 22 -2.49 0.84 7.50
C VAL A 22 -3.50 1.96 7.71
N ALA A 23 -3.08 3.05 8.35
CA ALA A 23 -3.94 4.22 8.58
C ALA A 23 -4.36 4.91 7.27
N VAL A 24 -3.44 4.96 6.30
CA VAL A 24 -3.68 5.51 4.96
C VAL A 24 -4.79 4.72 4.22
N ALA A 25 -4.75 3.39 4.28
CA ALA A 25 -5.73 2.56 3.59
C ALA A 25 -7.11 2.60 4.28
N ALA A 26 -7.15 2.68 5.61
CA ALA A 26 -8.40 2.79 6.37
C ALA A 26 -9.15 4.11 6.09
N ALA A 27 -8.43 5.22 5.92
CA ALA A 27 -9.03 6.51 5.59
C ALA A 27 -9.60 6.56 4.16
N ALA A 28 -8.96 5.89 3.20
CA ALA A 28 -9.44 5.81 1.83
C ALA A 28 -10.70 4.92 1.69
N ALA A 29 -10.78 3.83 2.46
CA ALA A 29 -11.95 2.95 2.46
C ALA A 29 -13.22 3.65 3.01
N ALA A 30 -13.08 4.58 3.95
CA ALA A 30 -14.21 5.33 4.50
C ALA A 30 -14.89 6.26 3.48
N ALA A 31 -14.16 6.70 2.43
CA ALA A 31 -14.69 7.61 1.41
C ALA A 31 -15.59 6.93 0.36
N ALA A 32 -15.61 5.58 0.31
CA ALA A 32 -16.28 4.82 -0.75
C ALA A 32 -17.67 4.27 -0.38
N THR A 33 -18.24 4.63 0.79
CA THR A 33 -19.57 4.12 1.17
C THR A 33 -20.69 4.93 0.54
N SER A 34 -21.14 4.50 -0.64
CA SER A 34 -22.51 4.71 -1.10
C SER A 34 -23.10 3.36 -1.50
N ASP A 35 -24.17 3.03 -0.79
CA ASP A 35 -25.03 1.86 -0.87
C ASP A 35 -25.70 1.70 -2.25
N ASP A 36 -25.69 0.50 -2.83
CA ASP A 36 -26.89 -0.21 -3.30
C ASP A 36 -26.48 -1.61 -3.84
N GLY A 37 -27.16 -2.64 -3.33
CA GLY A 37 -26.91 -4.03 -3.70
C GLY A 37 -27.47 -4.36 -5.08
N GLY A 38 -26.60 -4.74 -6.01
CA GLY A 38 -26.99 -5.26 -7.31
C GLY A 38 -25.85 -6.01 -7.98
N GLU A 39 -26.19 -7.12 -8.64
CA GLU A 39 -25.33 -8.10 -9.34
C GLU A 39 -23.92 -7.60 -9.73
N GLN A 40 -22.91 -8.27 -9.17
CA GLN A 40 -21.50 -7.89 -9.22
C GLN A 40 -20.88 -8.14 -10.59
N GLY A 41 -21.26 -7.35 -11.58
CA GLY A 41 -20.41 -7.04 -12.72
C GLY A 41 -19.44 -5.96 -12.30
N HIS A 42 -18.13 -6.18 -12.45
CA HIS A 42 -17.14 -5.12 -12.21
C HIS A 42 -17.52 -3.90 -13.04
N SER A 43 -17.91 -2.82 -12.35
CA SER A 43 -18.24 -1.57 -13.01
C SER A 43 -16.98 -1.14 -13.75
N GLY A 44 -17.03 -1.05 -15.08
CA GLY A 44 -15.90 -0.57 -15.90
C GLY A 44 -15.60 0.92 -15.71
N LYS A 45 -16.05 1.49 -14.57
CA LYS A 45 -15.88 2.90 -14.24
C LYS A 45 -14.44 3.10 -13.78
N LYS A 46 -13.78 4.04 -14.44
CA LYS A 46 -12.43 4.48 -14.15
C LYS A 46 -12.46 5.58 -13.09
N VAL A 47 -11.80 5.37 -11.95
CA VAL A 47 -11.74 6.29 -10.79
C VAL A 47 -10.28 6.62 -10.48
N ARG A 48 -10.00 7.84 -10.04
CA ARG A 48 -8.66 8.23 -9.61
C ARG A 48 -8.22 7.42 -8.39
N LEU A 49 -7.01 6.87 -8.44
CA LEU A 49 -6.39 6.20 -7.31
C LEU A 49 -6.15 7.23 -6.19
N PRO A 50 -6.54 6.94 -4.93
CA PRO A 50 -6.37 7.89 -3.84
C PRO A 50 -4.90 8.30 -3.65
N ASP A 51 -4.67 9.60 -3.42
CA ASP A 51 -3.33 10.19 -3.30
C ASP A 51 -2.39 9.48 -2.31
N PRO A 52 -2.86 8.92 -1.18
CA PRO A 52 -1.98 8.18 -0.30
C PRO A 52 -1.36 6.91 -0.93
N TYR A 53 -2.08 6.21 -1.83
CA TYR A 53 -1.51 5.09 -2.59
C TYR A 53 -0.50 5.57 -3.62
N VAL A 54 -0.78 6.69 -4.29
CA VAL A 54 0.16 7.35 -5.20
C VAL A 54 1.46 7.73 -4.48
N ALA A 55 1.35 8.34 -3.30
CA ALA A 55 2.51 8.69 -2.47
C ALA A 55 3.30 7.44 -2.04
N ALA A 56 2.61 6.36 -1.66
CA ALA A 56 3.26 5.10 -1.31
C ALA A 56 4.05 4.51 -2.49
N ILE A 57 3.46 4.46 -3.70
CA ILE A 57 4.11 3.97 -4.92
C ILE A 57 5.36 4.80 -5.22
N LEU A 58 5.26 6.13 -5.19
CA LEU A 58 6.38 7.03 -5.45
C LEU A 58 7.48 6.97 -4.37
N SER A 59 7.15 6.50 -3.16
CA SER A 59 8.11 6.33 -2.08
C SER A 59 8.92 5.03 -2.18
N LEU A 60 8.49 4.08 -3.03
CA LEU A 60 9.21 2.81 -3.21
C LEU A 60 10.56 3.06 -3.88
N LYS A 61 11.63 2.50 -3.31
CA LYS A 61 12.95 2.56 -3.93
C LYS A 61 12.94 1.74 -5.23
N ARG A 62 13.44 2.32 -6.32
CA ARG A 62 13.60 1.59 -7.58
C ARG A 62 14.56 0.42 -7.40
N GLU A 63 14.22 -0.72 -8.00
CA GLU A 63 15.06 -1.91 -7.97
C GLU A 63 16.34 -1.65 -8.79
N PRO A 64 17.53 -2.06 -8.30
CA PRO A 64 18.73 -1.99 -9.11
C PRO A 64 18.61 -2.90 -10.35
N PRO A 65 19.38 -2.62 -11.41
CA PRO A 65 19.45 -3.52 -12.55
C PRO A 65 19.84 -4.94 -12.13
N PRO A 66 19.32 -5.98 -12.80
CA PRO A 66 19.67 -7.36 -12.51
C PRO A 66 21.17 -7.60 -12.70
N SER A 67 21.73 -8.52 -11.91
CA SER A 67 23.13 -8.90 -12.01
C SER A 67 23.41 -9.65 -13.31
N ALA A 68 24.64 -9.53 -13.83
CA ALA A 68 25.06 -10.27 -15.03
C ALA A 68 24.92 -11.79 -14.86
N GLN A 69 25.23 -12.31 -13.66
CA GLN A 69 25.09 -13.74 -13.35
C GLN A 69 23.63 -14.21 -13.45
N TYR A 70 22.66 -13.39 -13.04
CA TYR A 70 21.24 -13.72 -13.20
C TYR A 70 20.84 -13.77 -14.67
N LEU A 71 21.31 -12.81 -15.47
CA LEU A 71 21.03 -12.77 -16.91
C LEU A 71 21.63 -13.95 -17.67
N GLU A 72 22.84 -14.42 -17.29
CA GLU A 72 23.48 -15.58 -17.91
C GLU A 72 22.70 -16.90 -17.71
N VAL A 73 21.91 -17.01 -16.64
CA VAL A 73 21.07 -18.19 -16.36
C VAL A 73 19.76 -18.15 -17.15
N LEU A 74 19.36 -16.98 -17.66
CA LEU A 74 18.17 -16.84 -18.49
C LEU A 74 18.45 -17.32 -19.92
N SER A 75 17.41 -17.84 -20.58
CA SER A 75 17.48 -18.00 -22.03
C SER A 75 17.50 -16.62 -22.69
N PRO A 76 18.09 -16.49 -23.90
CA PRO A 76 18.10 -15.21 -24.62
C PRO A 76 16.71 -14.59 -24.80
N GLU A 77 15.66 -15.41 -25.00
CA GLU A 77 14.28 -14.91 -25.08
C GLU A 77 13.80 -14.32 -23.75
N LYS A 78 14.17 -14.96 -22.63
CA LYS A 78 13.78 -14.51 -21.29
C LYS A 78 14.51 -13.24 -20.86
N GLU A 79 15.76 -13.08 -21.26
CA GLU A 79 16.50 -11.83 -21.07
C GLU A 79 15.82 -10.67 -21.81
N LEU A 80 15.45 -10.86 -23.07
CA LEU A 80 14.74 -9.84 -23.86
C LEU A 80 13.35 -9.54 -23.31
N GLU A 81 12.60 -10.56 -22.90
CA GLU A 81 11.30 -10.40 -22.26
C GLU A 81 11.42 -9.57 -20.97
N TYR A 82 12.36 -9.91 -20.10
CA TYR A 82 12.62 -9.18 -18.86
C TYR A 82 13.03 -7.72 -19.13
N ALA A 83 13.95 -7.50 -20.07
CA ALA A 83 14.38 -6.15 -20.43
C ALA A 83 13.22 -5.32 -21.02
N GLY A 84 12.34 -5.96 -21.80
CA GLY A 84 11.13 -5.35 -22.33
C GLY A 84 10.17 -4.91 -21.22
N HIS A 85 9.80 -5.83 -20.31
CA HIS A 85 8.92 -5.53 -19.18
C HIS A 85 9.49 -4.45 -18.26
N ARG A 86 10.80 -4.49 -17.97
CA ARG A 86 11.43 -3.47 -17.13
C ARG A 86 11.38 -2.10 -17.77
N LYS A 87 11.65 -2.03 -19.08
CA LYS A 87 11.59 -0.77 -19.82
C LYS A 87 10.16 -0.22 -19.90
N GLU A 88 9.17 -1.07 -20.18
CA GLU A 88 7.76 -0.67 -20.21
C GLU A 88 7.32 -0.08 -18.86
N LEU A 89 7.70 -0.72 -17.76
CA LEU A 89 7.45 -0.22 -16.41
C LEU A 89 8.15 1.12 -16.14
N GLU A 90 9.41 1.27 -16.56
CA GLU A 90 10.17 2.53 -16.43
C GLU A 90 9.52 3.66 -17.23
N ASP A 91 9.08 3.39 -18.47
CA ASP A 91 8.41 4.35 -19.35
C ASP A 91 7.03 4.77 -18.77
N GLU A 92 6.25 3.81 -18.25
CA GLU A 92 4.96 4.09 -17.61
C GLU A 92 5.11 4.90 -16.32
N LEU A 93 6.12 4.57 -15.49
CA LEU A 93 6.41 5.31 -14.27
C LEU A 93 6.86 6.74 -14.58
N GLU A 94 7.68 6.95 -15.63
CA GLU A 94 8.09 8.29 -16.03
C GLU A 94 6.90 9.13 -16.57
N ALA A 95 5.97 8.51 -17.29
CA ALA A 95 4.73 9.16 -17.69
C ALA A 95 3.88 9.54 -16.47
N PHE A 96 3.79 8.65 -15.49
CA PHE A 96 3.06 8.88 -14.24
C PHE A 96 3.64 10.01 -13.40
N GLU A 97 4.97 10.08 -13.26
CA GLU A 97 5.65 11.16 -12.54
C GLU A 97 5.36 12.54 -13.18
N LYS A 98 5.05 12.58 -14.49
CA LYS A 98 4.66 13.81 -15.20
C LYS A 98 3.19 14.17 -14.98
N ASP A 99 2.28 13.19 -14.98
CA ASP A 99 0.83 13.43 -14.89
C ASP A 99 0.34 13.60 -13.44
N GLY A 100 0.99 12.95 -12.47
CA GLY A 100 0.75 13.12 -11.04
C GLY A 100 -0.51 12.45 -10.48
N TYR A 101 -1.16 11.55 -11.22
CA TYR A 101 -2.28 10.74 -10.73
C TYR A 101 -2.43 9.43 -11.51
N PHE A 102 -3.04 8.41 -10.89
CA PHE A 102 -3.35 7.12 -11.53
C PHE A 102 -4.86 6.92 -11.60
N VAL A 103 -5.34 6.14 -12.57
CA VAL A 103 -6.76 5.84 -12.75
C VAL A 103 -6.95 4.33 -12.81
N VAL A 104 -7.76 3.80 -11.90
CA VAL A 104 -8.05 2.36 -11.76
C VAL A 104 -9.53 2.09 -12.02
N ASP A 105 -9.88 0.84 -12.27
CA ASP A 105 -11.28 0.43 -12.20
C ASP A 105 -11.78 0.51 -10.75
N GLU A 106 -13.03 0.94 -10.57
CA GLU A 106 -13.65 1.04 -9.25
C GLU A 106 -13.56 -0.27 -8.46
N SER A 107 -13.72 -1.41 -9.15
CA SER A 107 -13.59 -2.74 -8.56
C SER A 107 -12.20 -3.04 -7.98
N TYR A 108 -11.14 -2.39 -8.47
CA TYR A 108 -9.80 -2.55 -7.91
C TYR A 108 -9.76 -2.04 -6.47
N LEU A 109 -10.44 -0.93 -6.18
CA LEU A 109 -10.50 -0.36 -4.83
C LEU A 109 -11.33 -1.24 -3.90
N GLU A 110 -12.45 -1.78 -4.38
CA GLU A 110 -13.28 -2.72 -3.64
C GLU A 110 -12.52 -4.02 -3.30
N GLU A 111 -11.84 -4.60 -4.29
CA GLU A 111 -11.04 -5.82 -4.11
C GLU A 111 -9.85 -5.56 -3.17
N THR A 112 -9.19 -4.41 -3.30
CA THR A 112 -8.09 -4.01 -2.41
C THR A 112 -8.60 -3.87 -0.97
N ALA A 113 -9.76 -3.24 -0.76
CA ALA A 113 -10.36 -3.10 0.57
C ALA A 113 -10.72 -4.46 1.18
N ALA A 114 -11.29 -5.38 0.39
CA ALA A 114 -11.61 -6.73 0.83
C ALA A 114 -10.33 -7.52 1.19
N CYS A 115 -9.30 -7.45 0.35
CA CYS A 115 -8.00 -8.08 0.61
C CYS A 115 -7.35 -7.55 1.90
N LEU A 116 -7.37 -6.24 2.11
CA LEU A 116 -6.83 -5.61 3.32
C LEU A 116 -7.60 -6.01 4.57
N ALA A 117 -8.93 -6.09 4.49
CA ALA A 117 -9.75 -6.56 5.61
C ALA A 117 -9.39 -8.00 6.01
N MET A 118 -9.26 -8.89 5.02
CA MET A 118 -8.83 -10.28 5.25
C MET A 118 -7.43 -10.36 5.84
N ALA A 119 -6.47 -9.59 5.31
CA ALA A 119 -5.10 -9.56 5.80
C ALA A 119 -5.04 -9.07 7.26
N ASN A 120 -5.76 -8.00 7.59
CA ASN A 120 -5.83 -7.47 8.94
C ASN A 120 -6.48 -8.45 9.92
N GLU A 121 -7.55 -9.13 9.51
CA GLU A 121 -8.18 -10.17 10.34
C GLU A 121 -7.22 -11.33 10.62
N GLN A 122 -6.46 -11.77 9.62
CA GLN A 122 -5.48 -12.83 9.79
C GLN A 122 -4.29 -12.38 10.65
N LEU A 123 -3.79 -11.16 10.44
CA LEU A 123 -2.70 -10.58 11.21
C LEU A 123 -3.07 -10.43 12.69
N ALA A 124 -4.30 -10.02 12.98
CA ALA A 124 -4.81 -9.89 14.36
C ALA A 124 -4.91 -11.22 15.12
N LYS A 125 -4.92 -12.37 14.41
CA LYS A 125 -4.92 -13.70 15.03
C LYS A 125 -3.52 -14.17 15.42
N LEU A 126 -2.46 -13.55 14.88
CA LEU A 126 -1.09 -13.93 15.17
C LEU A 126 -0.67 -13.39 16.54
N ASP A 127 -0.12 -14.28 17.38
CA ASP A 127 0.50 -13.90 18.64
C ASP A 127 1.98 -13.59 18.42
N PHE A 128 2.33 -12.31 18.48
CA PHE A 128 3.71 -11.84 18.34
C PHE A 128 4.49 -11.84 19.67
N SER A 129 3.87 -12.21 20.80
CA SER A 129 4.51 -12.12 22.13
C SER A 129 5.72 -13.04 22.30
N GLY A 130 5.84 -14.09 21.48
CA GLY A 130 6.97 -15.02 21.47
C GLY A 130 8.08 -14.66 20.46
N ILE A 131 7.92 -13.60 19.66
CA ILE A 131 8.89 -13.22 18.64
C ILE A 131 9.90 -12.25 19.24
N VAL A 132 11.18 -12.65 19.24
CA VAL A 132 12.30 -11.77 19.54
C VAL A 132 12.79 -11.18 18.22
N PHE A 133 12.57 -9.88 18.03
CA PHE A 133 13.15 -9.15 16.91
C PHE A 133 14.64 -8.93 17.20
N GLY A 134 15.50 -9.43 16.32
CA GLY A 134 16.93 -9.11 16.37
C GLY A 134 17.16 -7.69 15.86
N ASP A 135 18.10 -6.99 16.48
CA ASP A 135 18.63 -5.76 15.91
C ASP A 135 19.35 -6.12 14.61
N TRP A 136 18.99 -5.46 13.52
CA TRP A 136 19.70 -5.63 12.25
C TRP A 136 21.03 -4.88 12.37
N ASP A 137 22.08 -5.61 12.74
CA ASP A 137 23.45 -5.09 12.73
C ASP A 137 23.87 -4.88 11.26
N TYR A 138 23.72 -3.65 10.78
CA TYR A 138 24.21 -3.21 9.46
C TYR A 138 25.72 -2.91 9.46
N ASP A 139 26.42 -3.20 10.55
CA ASP A 139 27.83 -2.83 10.76
C ASP A 139 28.83 -3.92 10.30
N ASP A 140 28.37 -5.08 9.81
CA ASP A 140 29.24 -6.13 9.26
C ASP A 140 29.58 -5.90 7.77
N LEU A 141 30.12 -4.71 7.46
CA LEU A 141 30.81 -4.43 6.19
C LEU A 141 32.30 -4.22 6.48
N ASP A 142 33.03 -5.34 6.66
CA ASP A 142 34.50 -5.40 6.56
C ASP A 142 34.97 -5.49 5.09
#